data_AF-A0A6B8KGK5-F1
#
_entry.id   AF-A0A6B8KGK5-F1
#
_cell.length_a   1.000
_cell.length_b   1.000
_cell.length_c   1.000
_cell.angle_alpha   90.00
_cell.angle_beta   90.00
_cell.angle_gamma   90.00
#
_symmetry.space_group_name_H-M   'P 1'
#
loop_
_entity.id
_entity.type
_entity.pdbx_description
1 polymer ?
#
loop_
_entity_poly.entity_id
_entity_poly.type
_entity_poly.pdbx_seq_one_letter_code
_entity_poly.pdbx_strand_id
1 'polypeptide(L)'
;MTRAQSYRSIGVAEARVIIGRGDALVLDIRDADSFRRGHIDGAEHAGAEDIARYLSVTPKDRPILVCCYSGESSRACARTFADSGFSNLFSLEGGYAAWEAALRPAPPAPFAPSERLRAFLAEHGFDAGDVNAPDKSRATPLMLAARLAPPELVSELLQAGADICAVNADGNQALWLACVGEAVENIRLLAEAGIEVQHVNFSGATPLMFAASSGRARAVAALLAVGADPTLETDLGLSALDMASTRECLDLMRAAARRNKAN
;
A
#
# COMPACT_ATOMS: atom_id res chain seq x y z
N MET A 1 10.62 -27.50 -41.45
CA MET A 1 11.90 -27.29 -40.73
C MET A 1 11.81 -26.01 -39.94
N THR A 2 11.52 -26.09 -38.64
CA THR A 2 11.42 -24.94 -37.73
C THR A 2 12.82 -24.38 -37.51
N ARG A 3 13.13 -23.20 -38.09
CA ARG A 3 14.39 -22.47 -37.81
C ARG A 3 14.55 -22.36 -36.29
N ALA A 4 15.73 -22.72 -35.77
CA ALA A 4 16.09 -22.54 -34.36
C ALA A 4 15.83 -21.08 -33.95
N GLN A 5 15.33 -20.87 -32.73
CA GLN A 5 15.11 -19.52 -32.21
C GLN A 5 16.44 -18.78 -32.14
N SER A 6 16.64 -17.81 -33.03
CA SER A 6 17.86 -17.00 -33.12
C SER A 6 18.01 -15.94 -32.03
N TYR A 7 17.11 -15.93 -31.03
CA TYR A 7 17.13 -15.03 -29.87
C TYR A 7 16.59 -15.77 -28.64
N ARG A 8 16.95 -15.31 -27.44
CA ARG A 8 16.52 -15.89 -26.16
C ARG A 8 15.48 -14.99 -25.49
N SER A 9 14.36 -15.57 -25.04
CA SER A 9 13.43 -14.88 -24.13
C SER A 9 13.93 -15.06 -22.70
N ILE A 10 14.07 -13.97 -21.95
CA ILE A 10 14.63 -13.99 -20.58
C ILE A 10 13.74 -13.22 -19.60
N GLY A 11 13.75 -13.64 -18.34
CA GLY A 11 13.05 -12.93 -17.26
C GLY A 11 13.84 -11.73 -16.72
N VAL A 12 13.22 -10.95 -15.83
CA VAL A 12 13.81 -9.72 -15.26
C VAL A 12 15.12 -9.96 -14.51
N ALA A 13 15.22 -11.05 -13.74
CA ALA A 13 16.42 -11.36 -12.97
C ALA A 13 17.65 -11.57 -13.85
N GLU A 14 17.51 -12.32 -14.95
CA GLU A 14 18.59 -12.54 -15.92
C GLU A 14 18.89 -11.26 -16.70
N ALA A 15 17.86 -10.49 -17.08
CA ALA A 15 18.05 -9.20 -17.76
C ALA A 15 18.87 -8.22 -16.91
N ARG A 16 18.64 -8.15 -15.59
CA ARG A 16 19.46 -7.34 -14.66
C ARG A 16 20.93 -7.76 -14.67
N VAL A 17 21.22 -9.06 -14.72
CA VAL A 17 22.60 -9.56 -14.80
C VAL A 17 23.27 -9.14 -16.10
N ILE A 18 22.56 -9.17 -17.22
CA ILE A 18 23.09 -8.76 -18.52
C ILE A 18 23.35 -7.25 -18.56
N ILE A 19 22.39 -6.44 -18.10
CA ILE A 19 22.53 -4.98 -18.05
C ILE A 19 23.67 -4.58 -17.10
N GLY A 20 23.77 -5.24 -15.94
CA GLY A 20 24.80 -4.97 -14.94
C GLY A 20 26.25 -5.24 -15.38
N ARG A 21 26.47 -5.94 -16.50
CA ARG A 21 27.80 -6.10 -17.10
C ARG A 21 28.29 -4.82 -17.80
N GLY A 22 27.38 -3.91 -18.16
CA GLY A 22 27.68 -2.59 -18.73
C GLY A 22 28.01 -2.57 -20.22
N ASP A 23 28.02 -3.71 -20.91
CA ASP A 23 28.32 -3.83 -22.34
C ASP A 23 27.08 -4.01 -23.23
N ALA A 24 25.93 -4.35 -22.61
CA ALA A 24 24.68 -4.56 -23.31
C ALA A 24 24.09 -3.26 -23.89
N LEU A 25 23.57 -3.35 -25.13
CA LEU A 25 22.68 -2.34 -25.69
C LEU A 25 21.25 -2.67 -25.28
N VAL A 26 20.59 -1.77 -24.56
CA VAL A 26 19.19 -1.96 -24.17
C VAL A 26 18.33 -1.07 -25.05
N LEU A 27 17.50 -1.70 -25.89
CA LEU A 27 16.59 -1.00 -26.80
C LEU A 27 15.16 -1.08 -26.25
N ASP A 28 14.55 0.08 -26.04
CA ASP A 28 13.13 0.18 -25.72
C ASP A 28 12.34 0.59 -26.95
N ILE A 29 11.52 -0.32 -27.46
CA ILE A 29 10.75 -0.12 -28.70
C ILE A 29 9.30 0.30 -28.45
N ARG A 30 8.97 0.73 -27.22
CA ARG A 30 7.66 1.33 -26.90
C ARG A 30 7.55 2.74 -27.49
N ASP A 31 6.35 3.31 -27.47
CA ASP A 31 6.14 4.71 -27.84
C ASP A 31 6.93 5.67 -26.94
N ALA A 32 7.28 6.84 -27.48
CA ALA A 32 8.11 7.83 -26.79
C ALA A 32 7.49 8.35 -25.48
N ASP A 33 6.16 8.41 -25.36
CA ASP A 33 5.51 8.83 -24.12
C ASP A 33 5.64 7.75 -23.04
N SER A 34 5.47 6.48 -23.41
CA SER A 34 5.68 5.34 -22.51
C SER A 34 7.13 5.25 -22.02
N PHE A 35 8.10 5.48 -22.91
CA PHE A 35 9.51 5.54 -22.54
C PHE A 35 9.80 6.69 -21.56
N ARG A 36 9.24 7.89 -21.81
CA ARG A 36 9.40 9.06 -20.92
C ARG A 36 8.78 8.87 -19.55
N ARG A 37 7.65 8.15 -19.44
CA ARG A 37 7.00 7.85 -18.14
C ARG A 37 7.80 6.88 -17.27
N GLY A 38 8.66 6.06 -17.87
CA GLY A 38 9.53 5.15 -17.16
C GLY A 38 10.16 4.16 -18.14
N HIS A 39 11.45 3.88 -17.96
CA HIS A 39 12.22 2.96 -18.78
C HIS A 39 13.28 2.25 -17.93
N ILE A 40 13.91 1.24 -18.51
CA ILE A 40 15.05 0.56 -17.90
C ILE A 40 16.23 1.52 -17.90
N ASP A 41 16.92 1.71 -16.77
CA ASP A 41 18.09 2.59 -16.70
C ASP A 41 19.13 2.23 -17.76
N GLY A 42 19.57 3.23 -18.53
CA GLY A 42 20.53 3.05 -19.64
C GLY A 42 19.90 2.53 -20.94
N ALA A 43 18.57 2.38 -21.02
CA ALA A 43 17.89 2.06 -22.27
C ALA A 43 17.85 3.23 -23.24
N GLU A 44 18.00 2.93 -24.52
CA GLU A 44 17.79 3.85 -25.63
C GLU A 44 16.42 3.58 -26.26
N HIS A 45 15.60 4.62 -26.40
CA HIS A 45 14.36 4.52 -27.17
C HIS A 45 14.68 4.29 -28.65
N ALA A 46 14.04 3.30 -29.26
CA ALA A 46 14.24 2.93 -30.65
C ALA A 46 12.91 2.73 -31.36
N GLY A 47 12.52 3.72 -32.18
CA GLY A 47 11.39 3.59 -33.09
C GLY A 47 11.73 2.71 -34.30
N ALA A 48 10.75 2.46 -35.16
CA ALA A 48 10.94 1.64 -36.36
C ALA A 48 12.06 2.15 -37.29
N GLU A 49 12.24 3.46 -37.37
CA GLU A 49 13.26 4.12 -38.21
C GLU A 49 14.68 3.99 -37.61
N ASP A 50 14.77 3.88 -36.27
CA ASP A 50 16.05 3.77 -35.56
C ASP A 50 16.68 2.38 -35.70
N ILE A 51 15.86 1.34 -35.92
CA ILE A 51 16.34 -0.05 -36.02
C ILE A 51 17.38 -0.19 -37.14
N ALA A 52 17.15 0.42 -38.30
CA ALA A 52 18.09 0.37 -39.43
C ALA A 52 19.47 0.97 -39.09
N ARG A 53 19.48 2.04 -38.29
CA ARG A 53 20.71 2.64 -37.77
C ARG A 53 21.45 1.65 -36.88
N TYR A 54 20.77 1.07 -35.89
CA TYR A 54 21.38 0.10 -34.97
C TYR A 54 21.90 -1.16 -35.67
N LEU A 55 21.22 -1.65 -36.71
CA LEU A 55 21.69 -2.78 -37.51
C LEU A 55 23.04 -2.53 -38.19
N SER A 56 23.32 -1.26 -38.50
CA SER A 56 24.50 -0.82 -39.25
C SER A 56 25.68 -0.46 -38.34
N VAL A 57 25.41 0.14 -37.17
CA VAL A 57 26.46 0.68 -36.29
C VAL A 57 26.81 -0.24 -35.11
N THR A 58 25.95 -1.20 -34.76
CA THR A 58 26.16 -2.06 -33.58
C THR A 58 27.00 -3.29 -33.95
N PRO A 59 28.06 -3.62 -33.19
CA PRO A 59 28.81 -4.86 -33.37
C PRO A 59 27.91 -6.10 -33.25
N LYS A 60 28.13 -7.10 -34.11
CA LYS A 60 27.24 -8.28 -34.22
C LYS A 60 27.26 -9.21 -33.00
N ASP A 61 28.34 -9.14 -32.24
CA ASP A 61 28.58 -9.88 -31.00
C ASP A 61 28.13 -9.13 -29.74
N ARG A 62 27.82 -7.83 -29.84
CA ARG A 62 27.35 -7.05 -28.70
C ARG A 62 26.01 -7.59 -28.19
N PRO A 63 25.85 -7.81 -26.87
CA PRO A 63 24.56 -8.18 -26.30
C PRO A 63 23.50 -7.10 -26.56
N ILE A 64 22.34 -7.50 -27.09
CA ILE A 64 21.20 -6.60 -27.29
C ILE A 64 20.00 -7.14 -26.52
N LEU A 65 19.48 -6.33 -25.60
CA LEU A 65 18.22 -6.58 -24.90
C LEU A 65 17.14 -5.69 -25.50
N VAL A 66 16.08 -6.30 -26.02
CA VAL A 66 14.92 -5.57 -26.56
C VAL A 66 13.77 -5.65 -25.56
N CYS A 67 13.25 -4.48 -25.18
CA CYS A 67 12.11 -4.30 -24.30
C CYS A 67 10.92 -3.70 -25.07
N CYS A 68 9.72 -4.23 -24.85
CA CYS A 68 8.45 -3.68 -25.37
C CYS A 68 7.37 -3.72 -24.29
N TYR A 69 6.10 -3.46 -24.59
CA TYR A 69 5.03 -3.46 -23.58
C TYR A 69 4.83 -4.80 -22.89
N SER A 70 4.58 -5.86 -23.66
CA SER A 70 4.14 -7.19 -23.17
C SER A 70 4.89 -8.39 -23.79
N GLY A 71 5.87 -8.15 -24.65
CA GLY A 71 6.78 -9.16 -25.19
C GLY A 71 6.55 -9.58 -26.66
N GLU A 72 5.43 -9.24 -27.30
CA GLU A 72 5.19 -9.65 -28.71
C GLU A 72 6.02 -8.83 -29.71
N SER A 73 6.02 -7.50 -29.55
CA SER A 73 6.77 -6.61 -30.45
C SER A 73 8.29 -6.75 -30.29
N SER A 74 8.78 -7.06 -29.08
CA SER A 74 10.22 -7.26 -28.83
C SER A 74 10.74 -8.50 -29.53
N ARG A 75 9.90 -9.53 -29.71
CA ARG A 75 10.25 -10.74 -30.49
C ARG A 75 10.39 -10.43 -31.97
N ALA A 76 9.53 -9.59 -32.54
CA ALA A 76 9.63 -9.19 -33.96
C ALA A 76 10.90 -8.37 -34.23
N CYS A 77 11.22 -7.44 -33.33
CA CYS A 77 12.47 -6.68 -33.39
C CYS A 77 13.70 -7.60 -33.24
N ALA A 78 13.72 -8.49 -32.25
CA ALA A 78 14.82 -9.44 -32.06
C ALA A 78 15.03 -10.37 -33.29
N ARG A 79 13.96 -10.77 -33.99
CA ARG A 79 14.08 -11.52 -35.26
C ARG A 79 14.77 -10.71 -36.36
N THR A 80 14.47 -9.43 -36.47
CA THR A 80 15.09 -8.54 -37.46
C THR A 80 16.60 -8.42 -37.25
N PHE A 81 17.03 -8.29 -35.99
CA PHE A 81 18.45 -8.33 -35.65
C PHE A 81 19.07 -9.71 -35.94
N ALA A 82 18.38 -10.80 -35.61
CA ALA A 82 18.88 -12.14 -35.89
C ALA A 82 19.10 -12.41 -37.38
N ASP A 83 18.13 -12.04 -38.22
CA ASP A 83 18.23 -12.18 -39.68
C ASP A 83 19.38 -11.34 -40.26
N SER A 84 19.81 -10.30 -39.54
CA SER A 84 20.95 -9.45 -39.86
C SER A 84 22.29 -9.92 -39.26
N GLY A 85 22.35 -11.14 -38.72
CA GLY A 85 23.56 -11.82 -38.28
C GLY A 85 24.00 -11.55 -36.83
N PHE A 86 23.14 -10.97 -35.98
CA PHE A 86 23.44 -10.80 -34.56
C PHE A 86 23.20 -12.11 -33.79
N SER A 87 24.10 -12.43 -32.85
CA SER A 87 24.07 -13.72 -32.13
C SER A 87 23.66 -13.62 -30.65
N ASN A 88 23.84 -12.45 -30.02
CA ASN A 88 23.58 -12.23 -28.59
C ASN A 88 22.31 -11.40 -28.39
N LEU A 89 21.16 -11.98 -28.71
CA LEU A 89 19.87 -11.28 -28.71
C LEU A 89 18.94 -11.78 -27.60
N PHE A 90 18.43 -10.85 -26.83
CA PHE A 90 17.56 -11.09 -25.69
C PHE A 90 16.25 -10.32 -25.84
N SER A 91 15.12 -10.99 -25.63
CA SER A 91 13.81 -10.35 -25.48
C SER A 91 13.40 -10.44 -24.02
N LEU A 92 12.96 -9.33 -23.45
CA LEU A 92 12.44 -9.31 -22.09
C LEU A 92 11.03 -9.94 -22.05
N GLU A 93 10.89 -11.03 -21.30
CA GLU A 93 9.61 -11.70 -21.09
C GLU A 93 8.66 -10.83 -20.25
N GLY A 94 7.43 -10.66 -20.71
CA GLY A 94 6.45 -9.75 -20.10
C GLY A 94 6.78 -8.25 -20.30
N GLY A 95 7.85 -7.92 -21.02
CA GLY A 95 8.21 -6.56 -21.39
C GLY A 95 8.50 -5.63 -20.21
N TYR A 96 8.35 -4.33 -20.44
CA TYR A 96 8.56 -3.30 -19.42
C TYR A 96 7.55 -3.45 -18.26
N ALA A 97 6.34 -3.96 -18.51
CA ALA A 97 5.37 -4.20 -17.45
C ALA A 97 5.91 -5.20 -16.40
N ALA A 98 6.56 -6.28 -16.84
CA ALA A 98 7.22 -7.22 -15.93
C ALA A 98 8.43 -6.60 -15.22
N TRP A 99 9.21 -5.76 -15.93
CA TRP A 99 10.32 -5.02 -15.34
C TRP A 99 9.86 -4.11 -14.20
N GLU A 100 8.83 -3.30 -14.45
CA GLU A 100 8.24 -2.39 -13.48
C GLU A 100 7.62 -3.15 -12.30
N ALA A 101 6.91 -4.26 -12.55
CA ALA A 101 6.37 -5.10 -11.50
C ALA A 101 7.46 -5.68 -10.58
N ALA A 102 8.63 -6.02 -11.12
CA ALA A 102 9.78 -6.51 -10.36
C ALA A 102 10.60 -5.40 -9.64
N LEU A 103 10.33 -4.13 -9.94
CA LEU A 103 10.80 -2.98 -9.15
C LEU A 103 9.88 -2.69 -7.96
N ARG A 104 8.61 -3.10 -8.04
CA ARG A 104 7.70 -3.02 -6.89
C ARG A 104 8.15 -4.03 -5.84
N PRO A 105 8.14 -3.66 -4.55
CA PRO A 105 8.34 -4.64 -3.49
C PRO A 105 7.32 -5.77 -3.67
N ALA A 106 7.79 -7.02 -3.54
CA ALA A 106 6.90 -8.17 -3.60
C ALA A 106 5.73 -7.94 -2.61
N PRO A 107 4.48 -8.27 -2.99
CA PRO A 107 3.40 -8.25 -2.01
C PRO A 107 3.84 -9.14 -0.84
N PRO A 108 3.61 -8.71 0.43
CA PRO A 108 3.99 -9.51 1.58
C PRO A 108 3.40 -10.92 1.43
N ALA A 109 4.16 -11.93 1.86
CA ALA A 109 3.67 -13.31 1.90
C ALA A 109 2.31 -13.34 2.61
N PRO A 110 1.36 -14.22 2.20
CA PRO A 110 0.08 -14.32 2.86
C PRO A 110 0.30 -14.48 4.37
N PHE A 111 -0.19 -13.49 5.12
CA PHE A 111 0.09 -13.36 6.54
C PHE A 111 -0.49 -14.56 7.28
N ALA A 112 0.36 -15.44 7.79
CA ALA A 112 -0.08 -16.56 8.61
C ALA A 112 -0.28 -16.04 10.05
N PRO A 113 -1.50 -16.09 10.62
CA PRO A 113 -1.75 -15.58 11.96
C PRO A 113 -0.91 -16.36 12.99
N SER A 114 -0.26 -15.61 13.88
CA SER A 114 0.52 -16.12 15.00
C SER A 114 -0.36 -16.95 15.95
N GLU A 115 0.27 -17.79 16.76
CA GLU A 115 -0.45 -18.58 17.76
C GLU A 115 -1.23 -17.67 18.74
N ARG A 116 -0.67 -16.50 19.08
CA ARG A 116 -1.34 -15.51 19.93
C ARG A 116 -2.57 -14.92 19.26
N LEU A 117 -2.48 -14.58 17.98
CA LEU A 117 -3.62 -14.07 17.23
C LEU A 117 -4.70 -15.14 17.09
N ARG A 118 -4.33 -16.38 16.77
CA ARG A 118 -5.29 -17.50 16.72
C ARG A 118 -5.98 -17.73 18.06
N ALA A 119 -5.23 -17.68 19.16
CA ALA A 119 -5.79 -17.82 20.51
C ALA A 119 -6.76 -16.69 20.83
N PHE A 120 -6.39 -15.43 20.52
CA PHE A 120 -7.26 -14.27 20.70
C PHE A 120 -8.56 -14.38 19.89
N LEU A 121 -8.46 -14.77 18.62
CA LEU A 121 -9.62 -14.97 17.74
C LEU A 121 -10.54 -16.08 18.30
N ALA A 122 -9.96 -17.22 18.68
CA ALA A 122 -10.72 -18.34 19.24
C ALA A 122 -11.40 -18.01 20.57
N GLU A 123 -10.69 -17.33 21.49
CA GLU A 123 -11.22 -16.91 22.79
C GLU A 123 -12.46 -16.02 22.65
N HIS A 124 -12.47 -15.16 21.62
CA HIS A 124 -13.55 -14.22 21.37
C HIS A 124 -14.56 -14.71 20.32
N GLY A 125 -14.43 -15.95 19.85
CA GLY A 125 -15.38 -16.58 18.94
C GLY A 125 -15.31 -16.10 17.49
N PHE A 126 -14.18 -15.54 17.06
CA PHE A 126 -13.94 -15.17 15.67
C PHE A 126 -13.37 -16.34 14.86
N ASP A 127 -13.62 -16.31 13.55
CA ASP A 127 -13.04 -17.27 12.61
C ASP A 127 -11.54 -16.98 12.41
N ALA A 128 -10.68 -17.95 12.73
CA ALA A 128 -9.24 -17.82 12.51
C ALA A 128 -8.84 -17.83 11.03
N GLY A 129 -9.75 -18.21 10.13
CA GLY A 129 -9.56 -18.19 8.68
C GLY A 129 -9.94 -16.87 8.01
N ASP A 130 -10.64 -15.98 8.72
CA ASP A 130 -11.08 -14.67 8.19
C ASP A 130 -10.96 -13.58 9.27
N VAL A 131 -9.91 -12.78 9.17
CA VAL A 131 -9.63 -11.65 10.09
C VAL A 131 -10.66 -10.51 10.01
N ASN A 132 -11.57 -10.57 9.04
CA ASN A 132 -12.66 -9.61 8.84
C ASN A 132 -14.03 -10.15 9.21
N ALA A 133 -14.14 -11.44 9.56
CA ALA A 133 -15.41 -12.05 9.92
C ALA A 133 -15.99 -11.37 11.18
N PRO A 134 -17.15 -10.70 11.06
CA PRO A 134 -17.72 -9.99 12.19
C PRO A 134 -18.50 -10.94 13.11
N ASP A 135 -18.63 -10.55 14.38
CA ASP A 135 -19.52 -11.21 15.33
C ASP A 135 -21.00 -10.81 15.10
N LYS A 136 -21.89 -11.30 15.97
CA LYS A 136 -23.34 -11.01 15.91
C LYS A 136 -23.69 -9.53 16.08
N SER A 137 -22.81 -8.72 16.67
CA SER A 137 -22.95 -7.27 16.83
C SER A 137 -22.30 -6.47 15.70
N ARG A 138 -21.85 -7.17 14.64
CA ARG A 138 -21.03 -6.63 13.55
C ARG A 138 -19.65 -6.15 13.99
N ALA A 139 -19.19 -6.51 15.19
CA ALA A 139 -17.83 -6.16 15.63
C ALA A 139 -16.82 -7.07 14.94
N THR A 140 -15.76 -6.50 14.39
CA THR A 140 -14.66 -7.26 13.76
C THR A 140 -13.57 -7.60 14.79
N PRO A 141 -12.68 -8.57 14.48
CA PRO A 141 -11.51 -8.83 15.31
C PRO A 141 -10.67 -7.58 15.61
N LEU A 142 -10.47 -6.72 14.61
CA LEU A 142 -9.71 -5.47 14.76
C LEU A 142 -10.38 -4.53 15.76
N MET A 143 -11.71 -4.40 15.75
CA MET A 143 -12.43 -3.56 16.71
C MET A 143 -12.26 -4.06 18.15
N LEU A 144 -12.34 -5.37 18.35
CA LEU A 144 -12.19 -5.94 19.68
C LEU A 144 -10.74 -5.86 20.17
N ALA A 145 -9.77 -6.15 19.29
CA ALA A 145 -8.36 -6.03 19.57
C ALA A 145 -7.96 -4.58 19.89
N ALA A 146 -8.48 -3.61 19.14
CA ALA A 146 -8.26 -2.19 19.40
C ALA A 146 -8.64 -1.80 20.84
N ARG A 147 -9.71 -2.40 21.39
CA ARG A 147 -10.17 -2.16 22.76
C ARG A 147 -9.39 -2.91 23.84
N LEU A 148 -9.08 -4.19 23.60
CA LEU A 148 -8.68 -5.13 24.67
C LEU A 148 -7.27 -5.70 24.51
N ALA A 149 -6.72 -5.71 23.31
CA ALA A 149 -5.50 -6.42 23.00
C ALA A 149 -4.26 -5.52 23.02
N PRO A 150 -3.06 -6.10 23.26
CA PRO A 150 -1.80 -5.40 23.10
C PRO A 150 -1.59 -4.86 21.67
N PRO A 151 -0.82 -3.77 21.51
CA PRO A 151 -0.50 -3.16 20.21
C PRO A 151 0.04 -4.14 19.17
N GLU A 152 0.78 -5.17 19.60
CA GLU A 152 1.35 -6.19 18.73
C GLU A 152 0.25 -6.98 18.00
N LEU A 153 -0.84 -7.34 18.68
CA LEU A 153 -1.96 -8.06 18.05
C LEU A 153 -2.76 -7.16 17.10
N VAL A 154 -2.86 -5.87 17.41
CA VAL A 154 -3.50 -4.89 16.51
C VAL A 154 -2.66 -4.73 15.24
N SER A 155 -1.35 -4.55 15.37
CA SER A 155 -0.42 -4.51 14.23
C SER A 155 -0.48 -5.79 13.41
N GLU A 156 -0.62 -6.94 14.08
CA GLU A 156 -0.72 -8.24 13.42
C GLU A 156 -1.99 -8.35 12.57
N LEU A 157 -3.14 -7.97 13.11
CA LEU A 157 -4.41 -7.92 12.38
C LEU A 157 -4.35 -6.98 11.17
N LEU A 158 -3.74 -5.80 11.33
CA LEU A 158 -3.55 -4.85 10.24
C LEU A 158 -2.66 -5.43 9.13
N GLN A 159 -1.57 -6.10 9.48
CA GLN A 159 -0.70 -6.81 8.52
C GLN A 159 -1.42 -7.98 7.84
N ALA A 160 -2.37 -8.61 8.53
CA ALA A 160 -3.23 -9.65 8.00
C ALA A 160 -4.33 -9.15 7.05
N GLY A 161 -4.44 -7.84 6.82
CA GLY A 161 -5.45 -7.25 5.95
C GLY A 161 -6.80 -7.04 6.63
N ALA A 162 -6.81 -6.81 7.95
CA ALA A 162 -8.02 -6.37 8.64
C ALA A 162 -8.53 -5.05 8.05
N ASP A 163 -9.83 -4.99 7.79
CA ASP A 163 -10.52 -3.83 7.23
C ASP A 163 -10.69 -2.74 8.29
N ILE A 164 -9.89 -1.68 8.14
CA ILE A 164 -9.92 -0.50 9.01
C ILE A 164 -11.22 0.32 8.86
N CYS A 165 -11.92 0.18 7.74
CA CYS A 165 -13.13 0.93 7.42
C CYS A 165 -14.41 0.23 7.90
N ALA A 166 -14.31 -1.02 8.37
CA ALA A 166 -15.44 -1.77 8.88
C ALA A 166 -16.11 -1.03 10.05
N VAL A 167 -17.44 -1.17 10.16
CA VAL A 167 -18.25 -0.57 11.22
C VAL A 167 -19.14 -1.58 11.93
N ASN A 168 -19.27 -1.46 13.25
CA ASN A 168 -20.17 -2.27 14.07
C ASN A 168 -21.64 -1.82 13.91
N ALA A 169 -22.55 -2.41 14.70
CA ALA A 169 -23.98 -2.07 14.67
C ALA A 169 -24.31 -0.59 15.01
N ASP A 170 -23.42 0.11 15.70
CA ASP A 170 -23.57 1.53 16.07
C ASP A 170 -22.90 2.46 15.05
N GLY A 171 -22.26 1.91 14.02
CA GLY A 171 -21.47 2.68 13.05
C GLY A 171 -20.07 3.03 13.55
N ASN A 172 -19.60 2.41 14.63
CA ASN A 172 -18.27 2.67 15.19
C ASN A 172 -17.19 1.85 14.46
N GLN A 173 -16.08 2.50 14.10
CA GLN A 173 -14.85 1.86 13.61
C GLN A 173 -13.90 1.49 14.77
N ALA A 174 -12.84 0.73 14.47
CA ALA A 174 -11.87 0.26 15.46
C ALA A 174 -11.26 1.37 16.34
N LEU A 175 -11.06 2.59 15.79
CA LEU A 175 -10.55 3.73 16.55
C LEU A 175 -11.45 4.13 17.72
N TRP A 176 -12.78 4.07 17.53
CA TRP A 176 -13.74 4.32 18.60
C TRP A 176 -13.56 3.30 19.73
N LEU A 177 -13.38 2.03 19.39
CA LEU A 177 -13.20 0.96 20.36
C LEU A 177 -11.85 1.06 21.10
N ALA A 178 -10.79 1.55 20.44
CA ALA A 178 -9.54 1.91 21.14
C ALA A 178 -9.76 3.01 22.19
N CYS A 179 -10.61 4.00 21.87
CA CYS A 179 -11.04 5.02 22.83
C CYS A 179 -11.92 4.42 23.94
N VAL A 180 -12.68 3.35 23.66
CA VAL A 180 -13.43 2.58 24.67
C VAL A 180 -12.50 1.97 25.71
N GLY A 181 -11.38 1.40 25.28
CA GLY A 181 -10.39 0.76 26.14
C GLY A 181 -9.31 1.68 26.73
N GLU A 182 -9.32 2.98 26.40
CA GLU A 182 -8.22 3.92 26.71
C GLU A 182 -6.83 3.43 26.22
N ALA A 183 -6.82 2.68 25.12
CA ALA A 183 -5.63 2.09 24.53
C ALA A 183 -4.88 3.10 23.66
N VAL A 184 -4.09 3.98 24.30
CA VAL A 184 -3.37 5.11 23.65
C VAL A 184 -2.48 4.64 22.50
N GLU A 185 -1.76 3.54 22.68
CA GLU A 185 -0.87 2.97 21.67
C GLU A 185 -1.67 2.43 20.47
N ASN A 186 -2.83 1.81 20.71
CA ASN A 186 -3.71 1.32 19.65
C ASN A 186 -4.34 2.49 18.86
N ILE A 187 -4.67 3.61 19.52
CA ILE A 187 -5.12 4.85 18.84
C ILE A 187 -4.06 5.32 17.85
N ARG A 188 -2.79 5.35 18.25
CA ARG A 188 -1.68 5.77 17.38
C ARG A 188 -1.46 4.81 16.23
N LEU A 189 -1.41 3.50 16.50
CA LEU A 189 -1.23 2.48 15.47
C LEU A 189 -2.33 2.52 14.41
N LEU A 190 -3.60 2.66 14.82
CA LEU A 190 -4.71 2.73 13.88
C LEU A 190 -4.63 3.99 13.02
N ALA A 191 -4.23 5.14 13.58
CA ALA A 191 -4.00 6.36 12.83
C ALA A 191 -2.83 6.24 11.84
N GLU A 192 -1.73 5.59 12.24
CA GLU A 192 -0.59 5.29 11.36
C GLU A 192 -1.00 4.34 10.21
N ALA A 193 -1.96 3.44 10.46
CA ALA A 193 -2.55 2.58 9.44
C ALA A 193 -3.55 3.29 8.50
N GLY A 194 -3.79 4.59 8.70
CA GLY A 194 -4.63 5.41 7.82
C GLY A 194 -6.13 5.34 8.13
N ILE A 195 -6.53 4.94 9.34
CA ILE A 195 -7.95 5.00 9.73
C ILE A 195 -8.46 6.44 9.72
N GLU A 196 -9.73 6.64 9.38
CA GLU A 196 -10.35 7.97 9.40
C GLU A 196 -10.58 8.42 10.85
N VAL A 197 -9.70 9.31 11.35
CA VAL A 197 -9.76 9.82 12.73
C VAL A 197 -11.08 10.55 13.04
N GLN A 198 -11.68 11.13 12.02
CA GLN A 198 -12.88 11.97 12.09
C GLN A 198 -14.17 11.22 11.76
N HIS A 199 -14.11 9.90 11.60
CA HIS A 199 -15.27 9.07 11.26
C HIS A 199 -16.42 9.32 12.24
N VAL A 200 -17.61 9.57 11.72
CA VAL A 200 -18.83 9.74 12.51
C VAL A 200 -19.62 8.45 12.56
N ASN A 201 -20.04 8.06 13.76
CA ASN A 201 -20.91 6.90 13.92
C ASN A 201 -22.37 7.23 13.53
N PHE A 202 -23.29 6.27 13.67
CA PHE A 202 -24.68 6.48 13.26
C PHE A 202 -25.45 7.53 14.08
N SER A 203 -24.90 7.96 15.22
CA SER A 203 -25.44 9.09 16.00
C SER A 203 -24.80 10.44 15.64
N GLY A 204 -23.91 10.48 14.65
CA GLY A 204 -23.17 11.67 14.25
C GLY A 204 -21.99 12.03 15.17
N ALA A 205 -21.62 11.15 16.10
CA ALA A 205 -20.54 11.40 17.05
C ALA A 205 -19.18 10.90 16.51
N THR A 206 -18.12 11.65 16.76
CA THR A 206 -16.73 11.25 16.50
C THR A 206 -16.10 10.52 17.70
N PRO A 207 -15.02 9.74 17.52
CA PRO A 207 -14.28 9.15 18.64
C PRO A 207 -13.84 10.18 19.69
N LEU A 208 -13.49 11.40 19.27
CA LEU A 208 -13.09 12.49 20.17
C LEU A 208 -14.26 13.00 21.02
N MET A 209 -15.46 13.14 20.45
CA MET A 209 -16.67 13.50 21.20
C MET A 209 -16.99 12.45 22.29
N PHE A 210 -16.81 11.17 21.97
CA PHE A 210 -16.97 10.09 22.95
C PHE A 210 -15.91 10.12 24.06
N ALA A 211 -14.63 10.28 23.70
CA ALA A 211 -13.56 10.37 24.68
C ALA A 211 -13.74 11.58 25.61
N ALA A 212 -14.18 12.73 25.07
CA ALA A 212 -14.48 13.94 25.80
C ALA A 212 -15.65 13.77 26.78
N SER A 213 -16.79 13.22 26.31
CA SER A 213 -17.97 12.97 27.15
C SER A 213 -17.75 11.90 28.21
N SER A 214 -16.90 10.91 27.92
CA SER A 214 -16.52 9.87 28.88
C SER A 214 -15.39 10.29 29.84
N GLY A 215 -14.84 11.50 29.71
CA GLY A 215 -13.82 12.04 30.61
C GLY A 215 -12.45 11.38 30.46
N ARG A 216 -12.18 10.76 29.30
CA ARG A 216 -10.98 9.97 29.03
C ARG A 216 -9.84 10.83 28.52
N ALA A 217 -9.22 11.59 29.42
CA ALA A 217 -8.18 12.56 29.08
C ALA A 217 -7.00 11.94 28.28
N ARG A 218 -6.62 10.70 28.59
CA ARG A 218 -5.56 9.98 27.86
C ARG A 218 -5.94 9.71 26.40
N ALA A 219 -7.17 9.26 26.15
CA ALA A 219 -7.68 9.05 24.80
C ALA A 219 -7.86 10.39 24.05
N VAL A 220 -8.36 11.42 24.72
CA VAL A 220 -8.45 12.79 24.16
C VAL A 220 -7.07 13.29 23.73
N ALA A 221 -6.06 13.20 24.59
CA ALA A 221 -4.70 13.61 24.26
C ALA A 221 -4.13 12.83 23.06
N ALA A 222 -4.37 11.51 23.02
CA ALA A 222 -3.92 10.66 21.91
C ALA A 222 -4.58 11.02 20.59
N LEU A 223 -5.90 11.20 20.57
CA LEU A 223 -6.68 11.60 19.39
C LEU A 223 -6.23 12.97 18.85
N LEU A 224 -6.06 13.95 19.74
CA LEU A 224 -5.57 15.28 19.34
C LEU A 224 -4.15 15.21 18.75
N ALA A 225 -3.30 14.31 19.26
CA ALA A 225 -1.95 14.12 18.74
C ALA A 225 -1.93 13.48 17.33
N VAL A 226 -2.96 12.70 16.97
CA VAL A 226 -3.11 12.12 15.62
C VAL A 226 -4.03 12.96 14.72
N GLY A 227 -4.31 14.21 15.08
CA GLY A 227 -4.98 15.18 14.22
C GLY A 227 -6.50 15.25 14.35
N ALA A 228 -7.09 14.72 15.42
CA ALA A 228 -8.52 14.89 15.65
C ALA A 228 -8.89 16.37 15.87
N ASP A 229 -9.91 16.86 15.16
CA ASP A 229 -10.41 18.23 15.30
C ASP A 229 -11.49 18.31 16.40
N PRO A 230 -11.23 19.04 17.52
CA PRO A 230 -12.20 19.21 18.60
C PRO A 230 -13.37 20.13 18.25
N THR A 231 -13.35 20.80 17.09
CA THR A 231 -14.33 21.80 16.69
C THR A 231 -15.39 21.27 15.71
N LEU A 232 -15.28 20.01 15.27
CA LEU A 232 -16.36 19.39 14.50
C LEU A 232 -17.64 19.33 15.33
N GLU A 233 -18.76 19.63 14.67
CA GLU A 233 -20.08 19.68 15.29
C GLU A 233 -20.96 18.55 14.77
N THR A 234 -21.76 17.99 15.68
CA THR A 234 -22.92 17.16 15.34
C THR A 234 -24.02 18.00 14.69
N ASP A 235 -25.07 17.36 14.16
CA ASP A 235 -26.26 18.05 13.63
C ASP A 235 -26.98 18.91 14.67
N LEU A 236 -26.73 18.70 15.97
CA LEU A 236 -27.24 19.51 17.06
C LEU A 236 -26.36 20.73 17.39
N GLY A 237 -25.30 20.97 16.63
CA GLY A 237 -24.33 22.04 16.89
C GLY A 237 -23.44 21.78 18.10
N LEU A 238 -23.36 20.52 18.57
CA LEU A 238 -22.52 20.15 19.71
C LEU A 238 -21.17 19.61 19.23
N SER A 239 -20.08 20.21 19.72
CA SER A 239 -18.71 19.77 19.48
C SER A 239 -18.15 18.94 20.64
N ALA A 240 -16.96 18.37 20.47
CA ALA A 240 -16.28 17.67 21.56
C ALA A 240 -15.99 18.59 22.75
N LEU A 241 -15.77 19.90 22.50
CA LEU A 241 -15.60 20.91 23.55
C LEU A 241 -16.85 21.07 24.42
N ASP A 242 -18.03 21.05 23.81
CA ASP A 242 -19.32 21.17 24.50
C ASP A 242 -19.65 19.92 25.31
N MET A 243 -19.16 18.77 24.86
CA MET A 243 -19.38 17.48 25.50
C MET A 243 -18.33 17.14 26.58
N ALA A 244 -17.33 18.00 26.84
CA ALA A 244 -16.26 17.70 27.78
C ALA A 244 -16.79 17.47 29.22
N SER A 245 -16.67 16.26 29.74
CA SER A 245 -17.14 15.93 31.10
C SER A 245 -16.14 16.25 32.20
N THR A 246 -14.88 16.52 31.85
CA THR A 246 -13.83 16.90 32.79
C THR A 246 -13.11 18.17 32.36
N ARG A 247 -12.56 18.88 33.35
CA ARG A 247 -11.76 20.09 33.10
C ARG A 247 -10.51 19.79 32.28
N GLU A 248 -9.87 18.65 32.56
CA GLU A 248 -8.67 18.19 31.86
C GLU A 248 -8.93 17.98 30.36
N CYS A 249 -9.99 17.25 29.99
CA CYS A 249 -10.38 17.06 28.59
C CYS A 249 -10.64 18.42 27.90
N LEU A 250 -11.37 19.31 28.57
CA LEU A 250 -11.68 20.64 28.04
C LEU A 250 -10.42 21.47 27.79
N ASP A 251 -9.48 21.48 28.73
CA ASP A 251 -8.25 22.25 28.61
C ASP A 251 -7.33 21.70 27.50
N LEU A 252 -7.25 20.36 27.34
CA LEU A 252 -6.53 19.72 26.22
C LEU A 252 -7.11 20.15 24.87
N MET A 253 -8.42 20.04 24.70
CA MET A 253 -9.09 20.38 23.43
C MET A 253 -9.03 21.88 23.13
N ARG A 254 -9.16 22.76 24.14
CA ARG A 254 -8.97 24.21 23.95
C ARG A 254 -7.55 24.56 23.53
N ALA A 255 -6.55 23.89 24.10
CA ALA A 255 -5.16 24.08 23.69
C ALA A 255 -4.95 23.66 22.23
N ALA A 256 -5.53 22.52 21.81
CA ALA A 256 -5.48 22.08 20.41
C ALA A 256 -6.22 23.03 19.46
N ALA A 257 -7.44 23.44 19.78
CA ALA A 257 -8.24 24.35 18.95
C ALA A 257 -7.56 25.71 18.73
N ARG A 258 -6.81 26.22 19.72
CA ARG A 258 -6.02 27.45 19.56
C ARG A 258 -4.85 27.28 18.59
N ARG A 259 -4.20 26.10 18.58
CA ARG A 259 -3.12 25.80 17.63
C ARG A 259 -3.63 25.75 16.20
N ASN A 260 -4.80 25.14 15.98
CA ASN A 260 -5.41 25.05 14.65
C ASN A 260 -5.79 26.42 14.06
N LYS A 261 -6.07 27.43 14.89
CA LYS A 261 -6.35 28.80 14.44
C LYS A 261 -5.11 29.64 14.16
N ALA A 262 -3.93 29.19 14.59
CA ALA A 262 -2.67 29.93 14.48
C ALA A 262 -1.83 29.50 13.26
N ASN A 263 -2.21 28.40 12.59
CA ASN A 263 -1.63 27.90 11.35
C ASN A 263 -2.56 28.22 10.17
#